data_AF-A0A1A8Q001-F1
#
_entry.id   AF-A0A1A8Q001-F1
#
_cell.length_a   1.000
_cell.length_b   1.000
_cell.length_c   1.000
_cell.angle_alpha   90.00
_cell.angle_beta   90.00
_cell.angle_gamma   90.00
#
_symmetry.space_group_name_H-M   'P 1'
#
loop_
_entity.id
_entity.type
_entity.pdbx_description
1 polymer ?
#
loop_
_entity_poly.entity_id
_entity_poly.type
_entity_poly.pdbx_seq_one_letter_code
_entity_poly.pdbx_strand_id
1 'polypeptide(L)'
;MNRHAKCKTRKLHPKRLPNVQKDPVGVYLRVRPLSTEDEECCIEVISSTTAQLHPPEGFKVNRNGEYKEMQYSFKKVFGVSVSQMELFEHVAKPLVDDLIHGKNGLLFTYGVTGSGKTFT
;
A
#
# COMPACT_ATOMS: atom_id res chain seq x y z
N MET A 1 -46.91 15.44 -52.29
CA MET A 1 -45.51 14.94 -52.30
C MET A 1 -44.91 15.12 -50.91
N ASN A 2 -44.17 14.11 -50.46
CA ASN A 2 -43.89 13.75 -49.06
C ASN A 2 -43.25 14.81 -48.15
N ARG A 3 -43.67 14.79 -46.88
CA ARG A 3 -43.00 15.43 -45.73
C ARG A 3 -41.72 14.66 -45.41
N HIS A 4 -40.60 15.35 -45.24
CA HIS A 4 -39.43 14.80 -44.53
C HIS A 4 -39.08 15.68 -43.32
N ALA A 5 -39.51 15.23 -42.14
CA ALA A 5 -39.01 15.72 -40.87
C ALA A 5 -37.64 15.10 -40.60
N LYS A 6 -36.59 15.93 -40.49
CA LYS A 6 -35.27 15.47 -40.04
C LYS A 6 -35.33 15.16 -38.55
N CYS A 7 -35.37 13.87 -38.19
CA CYS A 7 -35.10 13.42 -36.82
C CYS A 7 -33.63 13.71 -36.48
N LYS A 8 -33.39 14.64 -35.54
CA LYS A 8 -32.07 14.78 -34.89
C LYS A 8 -32.00 13.77 -33.75
N THR A 9 -31.26 12.67 -33.95
CA THR A 9 -30.98 11.70 -32.89
C THR A 9 -30.17 12.38 -31.79
N ARG A 10 -30.77 12.54 -30.59
CA ARG A 10 -30.04 12.93 -29.39
C ARG A 10 -29.02 11.84 -29.09
N LYS A 11 -27.72 12.14 -29.19
CA LYS A 11 -26.67 11.25 -28.68
C LYS A 11 -26.87 11.14 -27.16
N LEU A 12 -27.38 10.01 -26.70
CA LEU A 12 -27.38 9.67 -25.28
C LEU A 12 -25.91 9.52 -24.87
N HIS A 13 -25.40 10.52 -24.16
CA HIS A 13 -24.17 10.33 -23.39
C HIS A 13 -24.43 9.19 -22.39
N PRO A 14 -23.53 8.20 -22.28
CA PRO A 14 -23.62 7.23 -21.20
C PRO A 14 -23.65 7.99 -19.88
N LYS A 15 -24.69 7.75 -19.07
CA LYS A 15 -24.73 8.26 -17.70
C LYS A 15 -23.50 7.71 -16.99
N ARG A 16 -22.59 8.59 -16.56
CA ARG A 16 -21.50 8.20 -15.65
C ARG A 16 -22.15 7.54 -14.43
N LEU A 17 -21.88 6.26 -14.25
CA LEU A 17 -22.22 5.53 -13.03
C LEU A 17 -21.63 6.30 -11.83
N PRO A 18 -22.33 6.32 -10.69
CA PRO A 18 -21.89 7.07 -9.53
C PRO A 18 -20.49 6.64 -9.14
N ASN A 19 -19.65 7.65 -8.95
CA ASN A 19 -18.23 7.61 -8.62
C ASN A 19 -17.94 6.46 -7.64
N VAL A 20 -17.42 5.33 -8.15
CA VAL A 20 -16.83 4.29 -7.31
C VAL A 20 -15.73 5.00 -6.52
N GLN A 21 -15.82 4.92 -5.20
CA GLN A 21 -14.91 5.55 -4.25
C GLN A 21 -13.47 5.47 -4.80
N LYS A 22 -12.80 6.62 -4.94
CA LYS A 22 -11.38 6.67 -5.31
C LYS A 22 -10.65 5.68 -4.39
N ASP A 23 -10.15 4.59 -4.96
CA ASP A 23 -9.40 3.62 -4.19
C ASP A 23 -8.23 4.36 -3.54
N PRO A 24 -8.15 4.40 -2.19
CA PRO A 24 -7.01 5.01 -1.54
C PRO A 24 -5.76 4.25 -1.98
N VAL A 25 -4.66 4.99 -2.20
CA VAL A 25 -3.35 4.40 -2.48
C VAL A 25 -3.06 3.37 -1.40
N GLY A 26 -2.91 2.09 -1.80
CA GLY A 26 -2.64 1.00 -0.87
C GLY A 26 -1.23 1.13 -0.33
N VAL A 27 -1.10 1.47 0.95
CA VAL A 27 0.21 1.54 1.63
C VAL A 27 0.41 0.28 2.47
N TYR A 28 1.49 -0.43 2.18
CA TYR A 28 1.87 -1.67 2.85
C TYR A 28 3.24 -1.49 3.50
N LEU A 29 3.45 -2.14 4.65
CA LEU A 29 4.75 -2.19 5.32
C LEU A 29 5.30 -3.61 5.26
N ARG A 30 6.57 -3.76 4.92
CA ARG A 30 7.30 -5.03 5.02
C ARG A 30 8.53 -4.87 5.90
N VAL A 31 8.64 -5.70 6.93
CA VAL A 31 9.79 -5.72 7.85
C VAL A 31 10.83 -6.72 7.33
N ARG A 32 12.08 -6.27 7.14
CA ARG A 32 13.20 -7.12 6.75
C ARG A 32 13.68 -7.92 7.97
N PRO A 33 13.95 -9.23 7.86
CA PRO A 33 14.69 -9.96 8.89
C PRO A 33 16.05 -9.33 9.20
N LEU A 34 16.45 -9.37 10.46
CA LEU A 34 17.78 -8.96 10.89
C LEU A 34 18.82 -9.97 10.41
N SER A 35 20.02 -9.48 10.13
CA SER A 35 21.11 -10.29 9.56
C SER A 35 21.91 -11.03 10.61
N THR A 36 21.96 -10.47 11.82
CA THR A 36 22.72 -10.99 12.94
C THR A 36 21.77 -11.19 14.13
N GLU A 37 22.08 -12.16 14.98
CA GLU A 37 21.25 -12.50 16.15
C GLU A 37 21.39 -11.45 17.27
N ASP A 38 22.46 -10.67 17.27
CA ASP A 38 22.75 -9.61 18.24
C ASP A 38 22.08 -8.26 17.89
N GLU A 39 21.46 -8.14 16.71
CA GLU A 39 20.72 -6.94 16.33
C GLU A 39 19.36 -6.90 17.05
N GLU A 40 19.07 -5.81 17.75
CA GLU A 40 17.76 -5.58 18.34
C GLU A 40 16.79 -4.95 17.31
N CYS A 41 15.61 -5.56 17.14
CA CYS A 41 14.63 -5.05 16.20
C CYS A 41 13.88 -3.86 16.79
N CYS A 42 14.12 -2.66 16.24
CA CYS A 42 13.39 -1.46 16.66
C CYS A 42 11.94 -1.40 16.16
N ILE A 43 11.46 -2.40 15.40
CA ILE A 43 10.10 -2.45 14.87
C ILE A 43 9.40 -3.71 15.40
N GLU A 44 8.25 -3.53 16.02
CA GLU A 44 7.37 -4.60 16.48
C GLU A 44 6.07 -4.62 15.65
N VAL A 45 5.63 -5.79 15.21
CA VAL A 45 4.35 -5.96 14.51
C VAL A 45 3.27 -6.30 15.52
N ILE A 46 2.46 -5.30 15.88
CA ILE A 46 1.39 -5.45 16.88
C ILE A 46 0.15 -6.12 16.28
N SER A 47 -0.14 -5.86 15.01
CA SER A 47 -1.27 -6.46 14.30
C SER A 47 -1.01 -6.54 12.79
N SER A 48 -1.92 -7.16 12.05
CA SER A 48 -1.85 -7.21 10.58
C SER A 48 -1.91 -5.83 9.91
N THR A 49 -2.27 -4.77 10.63
CA THR A 49 -2.38 -3.39 10.11
C THR A 49 -1.53 -2.39 10.87
N THR A 50 -0.92 -2.76 11.99
CA THR A 50 -0.26 -1.82 12.90
C THR A 50 1.14 -2.29 13.27
N ALA A 51 2.11 -1.40 13.14
CA ALA A 51 3.49 -1.59 13.60
C ALA A 51 3.86 -0.52 14.63
N GLN A 52 4.67 -0.89 15.60
CA GLN A 52 5.19 -0.04 16.66
C GLN A 52 6.69 0.11 16.51
N LEU A 53 7.19 1.34 16.65
CA LEU A 53 8.61 1.65 16.65
C LEU A 53 9.09 1.83 18.09
N HIS A 54 10.12 1.07 18.46
CA HIS A 54 10.85 1.15 19.71
C HIS A 54 12.22 1.79 19.44
N PRO A 55 12.35 3.11 19.63
CA PRO A 55 13.63 3.77 19.48
C PRO A 55 14.60 3.33 20.60
N PRO A 56 15.91 3.21 20.31
CA PRO A 56 16.89 2.85 21.31
C PRO A 56 16.95 3.86 22.46
N GLU A 57 17.36 3.38 23.64
CA GLU A 57 17.44 4.21 24.84
C GLU A 57 18.29 5.47 24.62
N GLY A 58 17.77 6.61 25.05
CA GLY A 58 18.42 7.92 24.88
C GLY A 58 18.00 8.71 23.64
N PHE A 59 17.22 8.11 22.72
CA PHE A 59 16.65 8.84 21.59
C PHE A 59 15.40 9.63 22.00
N LYS A 60 15.58 10.90 22.39
CA LYS A 60 14.49 11.80 22.79
C LYS A 60 13.76 12.34 21.54
N VAL A 61 12.60 11.77 21.24
CA VAL A 61 11.75 12.17 20.10
C VAL A 61 11.11 13.55 20.32
N ASN A 62 10.91 13.96 21.57
CA ASN A 62 10.29 15.24 21.94
C ASN A 62 11.18 16.09 22.85
N ARG A 63 11.10 17.42 22.72
CA ARG A 63 11.78 18.40 23.61
C ARG A 63 11.45 18.20 25.10
N ASN A 64 10.34 17.53 25.41
CA ASN A 64 9.83 17.32 26.77
C ASN A 64 10.30 15.99 27.40
N GLY A 65 11.07 15.16 26.69
CA GLY A 65 11.67 13.95 27.26
C GLY A 65 10.75 12.74 27.45
N GLU A 66 9.47 12.81 27.05
CA GLU A 66 8.58 11.65 27.07
C GLU A 66 8.79 10.74 25.86
N TYR A 67 9.00 9.44 26.13
CA TYR A 67 8.96 8.37 25.15
C TYR A 67 7.51 8.23 24.68
N LYS A 68 7.22 8.71 23.47
CA LYS A 68 5.94 8.42 22.84
C LYS A 68 6.12 7.16 22.01
N GLU A 69 5.47 6.08 22.42
CA GLU A 69 5.31 4.89 21.58
C GLU A 69 4.76 5.32 20.21
N MET A 70 5.53 5.09 19.14
CA MET A 70 5.16 5.50 17.79
C MET A 70 4.51 4.33 17.07
N GLN A 71 3.19 4.34 17.01
CA GLN A 71 2.41 3.38 16.24
C GLN A 71 2.02 3.93 14.87
N TYR A 72 2.15 3.10 13.86
CA TYR A 72 1.83 3.42 12.47
C TYR A 72 0.86 2.39 11.90
N SER A 73 -0.15 2.87 11.19
CA SER A 73 -1.19 2.04 10.57
C SER A 73 -1.01 1.97 9.05
N PHE A 74 -1.15 0.77 8.52
CA PHE A 74 -1.01 0.42 7.11
C PHE A 74 -2.19 -0.43 6.65
N LYS A 75 -2.36 -0.58 5.33
CA LYS A 75 -3.36 -1.50 4.78
C LYS A 75 -3.05 -2.95 5.17
N LYS A 76 -1.77 -3.32 5.15
CA LYS A 76 -1.26 -4.57 5.76
C LYS A 76 0.21 -4.42 6.14
N VAL A 77 0.60 -5.04 7.24
CA VAL A 77 1.96 -5.17 7.74
C VAL A 77 2.41 -6.62 7.53
N PHE A 78 3.53 -6.79 6.84
CA PHE A 78 4.18 -8.06 6.59
C PHE A 78 5.42 -8.17 7.49
N GLY A 79 5.37 -9.08 8.46
CA GLY A 79 6.47 -9.32 9.39
C GLY A 79 7.66 -10.04 8.73
N VAL A 80 8.69 -10.31 9.54
CA VAL A 80 9.97 -10.89 9.10
C VAL A 80 9.83 -12.29 8.48
N SER A 81 8.80 -13.06 8.85
CA SER A 81 8.58 -14.43 8.35
C SER A 81 7.90 -14.50 6.98
N VAL A 82 7.44 -13.36 6.43
CA VAL A 82 6.65 -13.36 5.19
C VAL A 82 7.54 -13.61 3.97
N SER A 83 7.12 -14.59 3.17
CA SER A 83 7.78 -14.95 1.90
C SER A 83 7.48 -13.97 0.76
N GLN A 84 8.35 -13.93 -0.24
CA GLN A 84 8.13 -13.21 -1.50
C GLN A 84 6.80 -13.58 -2.16
N MET A 85 6.48 -14.88 -2.18
CA MET A 85 5.28 -15.39 -2.81
C MET A 85 4.03 -14.89 -2.08
N GLU A 86 4.02 -14.95 -0.75
CA GLU A 86 2.89 -14.46 0.04
C GLU A 86 2.68 -12.95 -0.15
N LEU A 87 3.76 -12.17 -0.20
CA LEU A 87 3.68 -10.74 -0.51
C LEU A 87 3.12 -10.49 -1.91
N PHE A 88 3.61 -11.22 -2.93
CA PHE A 88 3.17 -11.11 -4.32
C PHE A 88 1.66 -11.36 -4.44
N GLU A 89 1.17 -12.43 -3.83
CA GLU A 89 -0.25 -12.81 -3.84
C GLU A 89 -1.16 -11.71 -3.25
N HIS A 90 -0.69 -11.00 -2.22
CA HIS A 90 -1.49 -9.94 -1.59
C HIS A 90 -1.40 -8.58 -2.27
N VAL A 91 -0.24 -8.23 -2.86
CA VAL A 91 0.05 -6.86 -3.32
C VAL A 91 0.10 -6.76 -4.84
N ALA A 92 0.88 -7.62 -5.49
CA ALA A 92 1.18 -7.49 -6.91
C ALA A 92 0.17 -8.24 -7.79
N LYS A 93 -0.27 -9.42 -7.39
CA LYS A 93 -1.22 -10.24 -8.17
C LYS A 93 -2.52 -9.50 -8.51
N PRO A 94 -3.19 -8.79 -7.59
CA PRO A 94 -4.38 -8.01 -7.94
C PRO A 94 -4.11 -6.94 -9.03
N LEU A 95 -2.90 -6.35 -9.02
CA LEU A 95 -2.50 -5.37 -10.04
C LEU A 95 -2.26 -6.03 -11.40
N VAL A 96 -1.71 -7.26 -11.41
CA VAL A 96 -1.54 -8.06 -12.64
C VAL A 96 -2.89 -8.47 -13.20
N ASP A 97 -3.81 -8.93 -12.35
CA ASP A 97 -5.17 -9.28 -12.76
C ASP A 97 -5.89 -8.06 -13.34
N ASP A 98 -5.78 -6.90 -12.69
CA ASP A 98 -6.33 -5.63 -13.18
C ASP A 98 -5.73 -5.22 -14.54
N LEU A 99 -4.43 -5.44 -14.75
CA LEU A 99 -3.76 -5.19 -16.03
C LEU A 99 -4.34 -6.06 -17.16
N ILE A 100 -4.60 -7.34 -16.91
CA ILE A 100 -5.22 -8.25 -17.88
C ILE A 100 -6.63 -7.75 -18.28
N HIS A 101 -7.34 -7.10 -17.36
CA HIS A 101 -8.65 -6.51 -17.61
C HIS A 101 -8.57 -5.06 -18.15
N GLY A 102 -7.39 -4.59 -18.56
CA GLY A 102 -7.20 -3.29 -19.19
C GLY A 102 -7.15 -2.10 -18.23
N LYS A 103 -6.88 -2.32 -16.94
CA LYS A 103 -6.65 -1.26 -15.95
C LYS A 103 -5.16 -1.06 -15.71
N ASN A 104 -4.72 0.19 -15.58
CA ASN A 104 -3.32 0.49 -15.27
C ASN A 104 -3.06 0.30 -13.77
N GLY A 105 -1.92 -0.32 -13.44
CA GLY A 105 -1.40 -0.45 -12.08
C GLY A 105 -0.07 0.27 -11.92
N LEU A 106 0.23 0.74 -10.71
CA LEU A 106 1.49 1.36 -10.35
C LEU A 106 1.91 0.88 -8.97
N LEU A 107 3.11 0.28 -8.88
CA LEU A 107 3.68 -0.26 -7.66
C LEU A 107 5.04 0.40 -7.41
N PHE A 108 5.23 0.92 -6.20
CA PHE A 108 6.50 1.47 -5.74
C PHE A 108 6.97 0.73 -4.50
N THR A 109 8.27 0.46 -4.41
CA THR A 109 8.92 0.07 -3.16
C THR A 109 9.74 1.24 -2.64
N TYR A 110 9.49 1.64 -1.39
CA TYR A 110 10.17 2.76 -0.75
C TYR A 110 10.90 2.27 0.52
N GLY A 111 12.04 2.89 0.81
CA GLY A 111 12.84 2.58 1.99
C GLY A 111 14.29 3.01 1.83
N VAL A 112 15.03 3.04 2.93
CA VAL A 112 16.46 3.37 2.98
C VAL A 112 17.32 2.34 2.25
N THR A 113 18.59 2.66 1.97
CA THR A 113 19.56 1.69 1.42
C THR A 113 19.66 0.47 2.35
N GLY A 114 19.68 -0.74 1.79
CA GLY A 114 19.72 -1.99 2.57
C GLY A 114 18.35 -2.47 3.11
N SER A 115 17.25 -1.72 2.93
CA SER A 115 15.93 -2.10 3.45
C SER A 115 15.23 -3.27 2.71
N GLY A 116 15.89 -3.91 1.74
CA GLY A 116 15.33 -5.04 0.99
C GLY A 116 14.43 -4.67 -0.20
N LYS A 117 14.49 -3.45 -0.73
CA LYS A 117 13.69 -3.03 -1.91
C LYS A 117 13.91 -3.93 -3.14
N THR A 118 15.15 -4.29 -3.46
CA THR A 118 15.49 -5.16 -4.61
C THR A 118 15.21 -6.63 -4.33
N PHE A 119 15.17 -7.02 -3.05
CA PHE A 119 14.80 -8.38 -2.63
C PHE A 119 13.28 -8.60 -2.71
N THR A 120 12.52 -7.52 -2.52
CA THR A 120 11.05 -7.48 -2.57
C THR A 120 10.54 -7.57 -3.99
#